data_AF-A0A7C1BRC3-F1
#
_entry.id   AF-A0A7C1BRC3-F1
#
_cell.length_a   1.000
_cell.length_b   1.000
_cell.length_c   1.000
_cell.angle_alpha   90.00
_cell.angle_beta   90.00
_cell.angle_gamma   90.00
#
_symmetry.space_group_name_H-M   'P 1'
#
loop_
_entity.id
_entity.type
_entity.pdbx_description
1 polymer ?
#
loop_
_entity_poly.entity_id
_entity_poly.type
_entity_poly.pdbx_seq_one_letter_code
_entity_poly.pdbx_strand_id
1 'polypeptide(L)'
;MRLNRFLAQAGIGSRRKCDLLIEQGRVSVNDAPVTQLGVRIDPEKDQITVDGQPVRVGERLIYILLNKPAGYVVTTHDTHGRKTVF
;
A
#
# COMPACT_ATOMS: atom_id res chain seq x y z
N MET A 1 -1.53 13.18 -4.09
CA MET A 1 -0.94 12.06 -3.32
C MET A 1 -0.04 11.21 -4.21
N ARG A 2 0.96 10.46 -3.71
CA ARG A 2 1.73 9.51 -4.55
C ARG A 2 0.91 8.23 -4.81
N LEU A 3 0.95 7.71 -6.03
CA LEU A 3 0.22 6.51 -6.44
C LEU A 3 0.52 5.31 -5.53
N ASN A 4 1.80 5.05 -5.23
CA ASN A 4 2.19 3.96 -4.33
C ASN A 4 1.67 4.09 -2.89
N ARG A 5 1.46 5.33 -2.42
CA ARG A 5 0.88 5.61 -1.11
C ARG A 5 -0.62 5.36 -1.13
N PHE A 6 -1.30 5.77 -2.20
CA PHE A 6 -2.73 5.52 -2.38
C PHE A 6 -3.04 4.01 -2.39
N LEU A 7 -2.31 3.25 -3.21
CA LEU A 7 -2.47 1.79 -3.31
C LEU A 7 -2.21 1.09 -1.98
N ALA A 8 -1.19 1.53 -1.23
CA ALA A 8 -0.89 0.98 0.08
C ALA A 8 -1.99 1.30 1.11
N GLN A 9 -2.54 2.51 1.08
CA GLN A 9 -3.64 2.92 1.96
C GLN A 9 -4.94 2.18 1.63
N ALA A 10 -5.14 1.82 0.37
CA ALA A 10 -6.25 0.98 -0.09
C ALA A 10 -6.05 -0.53 0.21
N GLY A 11 -4.95 -0.92 0.87
CA GLY A 11 -4.71 -2.30 1.29
C GLY A 11 -4.16 -3.23 0.20
N ILE A 12 -3.78 -2.71 -0.97
CA ILE A 12 -3.23 -3.52 -2.08
C ILE A 12 -1.89 -4.15 -1.71
N GLY A 13 -1.10 -3.50 -0.86
CA GLY A 13 0.15 -4.04 -0.34
C GLY A 13 1.01 -2.98 0.34
N SER A 14 2.26 -3.34 0.65
CA SER A 14 3.24 -2.34 1.10
C SER A 14 3.53 -1.35 -0.04
N ARG A 15 4.03 -0.15 0.29
CA ARG A 15 4.41 0.84 -0.73
C ARG A 15 5.39 0.28 -1.76
N ARG A 16 6.35 -0.55 -1.34
CA ARG A 16 7.31 -1.24 -2.22
C ARG A 16 6.64 -2.28 -3.12
N LYS A 17 5.69 -3.06 -2.58
CA LYS A 17 4.91 -3.99 -3.40
C LYS A 17 4.08 -3.24 -4.43
N CYS A 18 3.55 -2.07 -4.07
CA CYS A 18 2.82 -1.20 -5.00
C CYS A 18 3.74 -0.63 -6.09
N ASP A 19 4.98 -0.26 -5.77
CA ASP A 19 5.97 0.16 -6.78
C ASP A 19 6.21 -0.95 -7.82
N LEU A 20 6.35 -2.20 -7.38
CA LEU A 20 6.48 -3.34 -8.30
C LEU A 20 5.24 -3.53 -9.20
N LEU A 21 4.03 -3.35 -8.66
CA LEU A 21 2.80 -3.44 -9.47
C LEU A 21 2.73 -2.33 -10.53
N ILE A 22 3.18 -1.12 -10.17
CA ILE A 22 3.28 0.00 -11.10
C ILE A 22 4.29 -0.34 -12.19
N GLU A 23 5.52 -0.74 -11.85
CA GLU A 23 6.56 -1.10 -12.82
C GLU A 23 6.13 -2.23 -13.77
N GLN A 24 5.33 -3.18 -13.28
CA GLN A 24 4.74 -4.27 -14.07
C GLN A 24 3.60 -3.83 -14.99
N GLY A 25 3.20 -2.55 -14.97
CA GLY A 25 2.10 -2.02 -15.77
C GLY A 25 0.72 -2.53 -15.36
N ARG A 26 0.60 -3.03 -14.12
CA ARG A 26 -0.66 -3.61 -13.59
C ARG A 26 -1.60 -2.57 -13.00
N VAL A 27 -1.15 -1.33 -12.92
CA VAL A 27 -1.90 -0.20 -12.37
C VAL A 27 -2.25 0.77 -13.48
N SER A 28 -3.52 1.14 -13.56
CA SER A 28 -3.98 2.20 -14.47
C SER A 28 -4.55 3.39 -13.70
N VAL A 29 -4.34 4.58 -14.25
CA VAL A 29 -4.91 5.84 -13.78
C VAL A 29 -5.72 6.41 -14.93
N ASN A 30 -7.03 6.61 -14.73
CA ASN A 30 -7.97 7.06 -15.77
C ASN A 30 -7.86 6.20 -17.05
N ASP A 31 -7.92 4.88 -16.87
CA ASP A 31 -7.80 3.85 -17.91
C ASP A 31 -6.46 3.78 -18.67
N ALA A 32 -5.50 4.64 -18.35
CA ALA A 32 -4.15 4.59 -18.90
C ALA A 32 -3.20 3.80 -17.98
N PRO A 33 -2.51 2.75 -18.47
CA PRO A 33 -1.53 2.01 -17.68
C PRO A 33 -0.34 2.91 -17.32
N VAL A 34 0.09 2.84 -16.07
CA VAL A 34 1.20 3.65 -15.54
C VAL A 34 2.33 2.74 -15.10
N THR A 35 3.51 2.94 -15.67
CA THR A 35 4.75 2.22 -15.34
C THR A 35 5.79 3.07 -14.62
N GLN A 36 5.58 4.39 -14.58
CA GLN A 36 6.52 5.32 -13.96
C GLN A 36 6.31 5.41 -12.44
N LEU A 37 7.38 5.22 -11.68
CA LEU A 37 7.38 5.45 -10.24
C LEU A 37 7.28 6.94 -9.90
N GLY A 38 6.73 7.25 -8.73
CA GLY A 38 6.64 8.62 -8.22
C GLY A 38 5.47 9.45 -8.78
N VAL A 39 4.63 8.85 -9.63
CA VAL A 39 3.41 9.48 -10.15
C VAL A 39 2.52 10.00 -9.02
N ARG A 40 2.02 11.21 -9.22
CA ARG A 40 1.08 11.87 -8.32
C ARG A 40 -0.32 11.78 -8.90
N ILE A 41 -1.28 11.43 -8.04
CA ILE A 41 -2.70 11.34 -8.36
C ILE A 41 -3.50 12.23 -7.40
N ASP A 42 -4.68 12.65 -7.87
CA ASP A 42 -5.73 13.28 -7.08
C ASP A 42 -6.78 12.20 -6.72
N PRO A 43 -6.82 11.72 -5.46
CA PRO A 43 -7.71 10.63 -5.07
C PRO A 43 -9.21 10.96 -5.19
N GLU A 44 -9.57 12.25 -5.26
CA GLU A 44 -10.96 12.69 -5.41
C GLU A 44 -11.43 12.73 -6.87
N LYS A 45 -10.48 12.72 -7.82
CA LYS A 45 -10.78 12.92 -9.25
C LYS A 45 -10.31 11.75 -10.12
N ASP A 46 -9.16 11.18 -9.81
CA ASP A 46 -8.56 10.13 -10.60
C ASP A 46 -9.18 8.77 -10.28
N GLN A 47 -9.47 8.00 -11.32
CA GLN A 47 -9.89 6.61 -11.20
C GLN A 47 -8.67 5.70 -11.26
N ILE A 48 -8.40 4.99 -10.18
CA ILE A 48 -7.27 4.06 -10.09
C ILE A 48 -7.80 2.63 -10.17
N THR A 49 -7.22 1.84 -11.05
CA THR A 49 -7.50 0.40 -11.16
C THR A 49 -6.22 -0.41 -11.04
N VAL A 50 -6.34 -1.61 -10.48
CA VAL A 50 -5.27 -2.63 -10.43
C VAL A 50 -5.84 -3.88 -11.08
N ASP A 51 -5.18 -4.38 -12.14
CA ASP A 51 -5.67 -5.50 -12.94
C ASP A 51 -7.13 -5.35 -13.42
N GLY A 52 -7.53 -4.11 -13.73
CA GLY A 52 -8.90 -3.79 -14.16
C GLY A 52 -9.92 -3.66 -13.03
N GLN A 53 -9.55 -3.92 -11.77
CA GLN A 53 -10.43 -3.72 -10.61
C GLN A 53 -10.24 -2.33 -10.01
N PRO A 54 -11.33 -1.56 -9.77
CA PRO A 54 -11.24 -0.23 -9.17
C PRO A 54 -10.75 -0.32 -7.72
N VAL A 55 -9.79 0.54 -7.38
CA VAL A 55 -9.21 0.63 -6.04
C VAL A 55 -9.78 1.86 -5.33
N ARG A 56 -10.31 1.66 -4.13
CA ARG A 56 -10.81 2.73 -3.26
C ARG A 56 -10.14 2.63 -1.89
N VAL A 57 -9.83 3.77 -1.31
CA VAL A 57 -9.33 3.83 0.06
C VAL A 57 -10.51 3.70 1.00
N GLY A 58 -10.50 2.69 1.87
CA GLY A 58 -11.49 2.57 2.94
C GLY A 58 -11.24 3.63 4.03
N GLU A 59 -12.31 4.21 4.56
CA GLU A 59 -12.26 5.27 5.58
C GLU A 59 -11.89 4.78 6.99
N ARG A 60 -11.66 3.47 7.16
CA ARG A 60 -11.52 2.89 8.50
C ARG A 60 -10.11 3.08 9.06
N LEU A 61 -9.95 4.13 9.86
CA LEU A 61 -8.76 4.35 10.68
C LEU A 61 -8.82 3.43 11.92
N ILE A 62 -7.71 2.75 12.22
CA ILE A 62 -7.56 1.88 13.39
C ILE A 62 -6.41 2.43 14.25
N TYR A 63 -6.70 2.79 15.49
CA TYR A 63 -5.74 3.31 16.46
C TYR A 63 -5.62 2.35 17.63
N ILE A 64 -4.39 1.94 17.95
CA ILE A 64 -4.10 0.97 19.02
C ILE A 64 -2.96 1.52 19.88
N LEU A 65 -3.14 1.47 21.20
CA LEU A 65 -2.08 1.68 22.18
C LEU A 65 -1.60 0.30 22.67
N LEU A 66 -0.34 -0.02 22.46
CA LEU A 66 0.25 -1.31 22.81
C LEU A 66 1.42 -1.14 23.79
N ASN A 67 1.29 -1.67 25.00
CA ASN A 67 2.43 -1.90 25.88
C ASN A 67 3.15 -3.19 25.48
N LYS A 68 4.15 -3.07 24.61
CA LYS A 68 4.83 -4.21 24.01
C LYS A 68 5.73 -4.91 25.04
N PRO A 69 5.58 -6.23 25.28
CA PRO A 69 6.40 -6.97 26.24
C PRO A 69 7.85 -7.20 25.74
N ALA A 70 8.70 -7.59 26.68
CA ALA A 70 10.08 -7.98 26.39
C ALA A 70 10.13 -9.22 25.45
N GLY A 71 11.16 -9.29 24.61
CA GLY A 71 11.37 -10.40 23.67
C GLY A 71 10.63 -10.29 22.33
N TYR A 72 9.80 -9.26 22.12
CA TYR A 72 9.14 -9.00 20.85
C TYR A 72 9.95 -8.04 19.97
N VAL A 73 9.69 -8.03 18.66
CA VAL A 73 10.25 -7.07 17.69
C VAL A 73 9.14 -6.37 16.90
N VAL A 74 9.44 -5.17 16.37
CA VAL A 74 8.52 -4.41 15.52
C VAL A 74 8.99 -4.51 14.07
N THR A 75 8.60 -5.59 13.42
CA THR A 75 8.87 -5.84 12.00
C THR A 75 7.74 -6.69 11.42
N THR A 76 7.38 -6.45 10.15
CA THR A 76 6.39 -7.27 9.43
C THR A 76 6.95 -8.64 9.03
N HIS A 77 8.28 -8.81 9.09
CA HIS A 77 8.96 -10.07 8.85
C HIS A 77 10.23 -10.13 9.70
N ASP A 78 10.33 -11.11 10.62
CA ASP A 78 11.52 -11.31 11.43
C ASP A 78 12.38 -12.45 10.86
N THR A 79 13.68 -12.16 10.70
CA THR A 79 14.67 -13.09 10.14
C THR A 79 15.24 -14.07 11.17
N HIS A 80 14.92 -13.90 12.45
CA HIS A 80 15.51 -14.64 13.58
C HIS A 80 14.47 -15.40 14.41
N GLY A 81 13.24 -15.56 13.90
CA GLY A 81 12.15 -16.31 14.56
C GLY A 81 11.60 -15.69 15.85
N ARG A 82 11.90 -14.41 16.13
CA ARG A 82 11.38 -13.68 17.29
C ARG A 82 9.93 -13.28 17.06
N LYS A 83 9.17 -13.16 18.15
CA LYS A 83 7.75 -12.78 18.08
C LYS A 83 7.60 -11.33 17.60
N THR A 84 6.66 -11.08 16.69
CA THR A 84 6.33 -9.76 16.15
C THR A 84 5.06 -9.19 16.80
N VAL A 85 4.89 -7.87 16.71
CA VAL A 85 3.65 -7.18 17.15
C VAL A 85 2.59 -7.03 16.05
N PHE A 86 2.96 -7.34 14.81
CA PHE A 86 2.04 -7.46 13.67
C PHE A 86 1.50 -8.88 13.58
#